data_AF-A0A418MIN8-F1
#
_entry.id   AF-A0A418MIN8-F1
#
_cell.length_a   1.000
_cell.length_b   1.000
_cell.length_c   1.000
_cell.angle_alpha   90.00
_cell.angle_beta   90.00
_cell.angle_gamma   90.00
#
_symmetry.space_group_name_H-M   'P 1'
#
loop_
_entity.id
_entity.type
_entity.pdbx_description
1 polymer ?
#
loop_
_entity_poly.entity_id
_entity_poly.type
_entity_poly.pdbx_seq_one_letter_code
_entity_poly.pdbx_strand_id
1 'polypeptide(L)' 'MEKTSKATDPTEPYQFKPIKSYSVEDVLAAGGTSAFAYKMGKSGKKLAESLEKLPEGSHLTDEEFELALKTLREEK' A
#
# COMPACT_ATOMS: atom_id res chain seq x y z
N MET A 1 28.63 -30.66 6.27
CA MET A 1 28.17 -29.64 5.29
C MET A 1 28.42 -28.28 5.89
N GLU A 2 29.64 -27.75 5.72
CA GLU A 2 29.99 -26.39 6.13
C GLU A 2 29.42 -25.39 5.12
N LYS A 3 28.68 -24.41 5.60
CA LYS A 3 28.19 -23.29 4.81
C LYS A 3 29.29 -22.22 4.81
N THR A 4 30.05 -22.12 3.73
CA THR A 4 30.97 -21.01 3.52
C THR A 4 30.17 -19.76 3.16
N SER A 5 30.17 -18.79 4.08
CA SER A 5 29.68 -17.44 3.88
C SER A 5 30.48 -16.76 2.76
N LYS A 6 29.80 -16.35 1.69
CA LYS A 6 30.39 -15.62 0.57
C LYS A 6 30.90 -14.26 1.08
N ALA A 7 32.21 -14.13 1.21
CA ALA A 7 32.87 -12.86 1.48
C ALA A 7 32.64 -11.92 0.27
N THR A 8 32.07 -10.75 0.51
CA THR A 8 31.98 -9.65 -0.46
C THR A 8 33.36 -9.05 -0.65
N ASP A 9 33.89 -9.21 -1.87
CA ASP A 9 35.16 -8.66 -2.34
C ASP A 9 35.08 -7.11 -2.33
N PRO A 10 36.00 -6.39 -1.65
CA PRO A 10 35.93 -4.93 -1.51
C PRO A 10 36.29 -4.15 -2.79
N THR A 11 36.47 -4.82 -3.93
CA THR A 11 37.00 -4.22 -5.18
C THR A 11 35.93 -3.93 -6.25
N GLU A 12 34.64 -4.14 -5.95
CA GLU A 12 33.57 -3.81 -6.91
C GLU A 12 33.13 -2.34 -6.76
N PRO A 13 33.20 -1.52 -7.83
CA PRO A 13 32.71 -0.14 -7.76
C PRO A 13 31.21 -0.15 -7.44
N TYR A 14 30.82 0.60 -6.42
CA TYR A 14 29.42 0.77 -6.05
C TYR A 14 28.63 1.33 -7.24
N GLN A 15 27.88 0.46 -7.93
CA GLN A 15 27.01 0.88 -9.01
C GLN A 15 25.76 1.51 -8.40
N PHE A 16 25.71 2.84 -8.37
CA PHE A 16 24.48 3.57 -8.07
C PHE A 16 23.40 3.13 -9.06
N LYS A 17 22.45 2.33 -8.59
CA LYS A 17 21.26 2.02 -9.38
C LYS A 17 20.47 3.32 -9.53
N PRO A 18 20.12 3.74 -10.75
CA PRO A 18 19.29 4.91 -10.93
C PRO A 18 17.97 4.67 -10.20
N ILE A 19 17.63 5.56 -9.28
CA ILE A 19 16.35 5.56 -8.60
C ILE A 19 15.31 5.91 -9.66
N LYS A 20 14.37 5.00 -9.94
CA LYS A 20 13.25 5.29 -10.83
C LYS A 20 12.41 6.39 -10.18
N SER A 21 12.41 7.57 -10.80
CA SER A 21 11.50 8.67 -10.47
C SER A 21 10.31 8.64 -11.44
N TYR A 22 9.14 8.99 -10.91
CA TYR A 22 7.90 9.11 -11.67
C TYR A 22 7.35 10.52 -11.43
N SER A 23 6.82 11.15 -12.48
CA SER A 23 6.18 12.46 -12.32
C SER A 23 4.87 12.34 -11.54
N VAL A 24 4.41 13.44 -10.96
CA VAL A 24 3.13 13.45 -10.23
C VAL A 24 1.98 13.13 -11.18
N GLU A 25 2.09 13.63 -12.41
CA GLU A 25 1.15 13.41 -13.50
C GLU A 25 1.09 11.93 -13.89
N ASP A 26 2.24 11.25 -14.00
CA ASP A 26 2.29 9.80 -14.30
C ASP A 26 1.69 8.97 -13.18
N VAL A 27 1.95 9.36 -11.92
CA VAL A 27 1.36 8.70 -10.76
C VAL A 27 -0.16 8.85 -10.80
N LEU A 28 -0.68 10.07 -11.02
CA LEU A 28 -2.11 10.32 -11.13
C LEU A 28 -2.75 9.58 -12.32
N ALA A 29 -2.12 9.62 -13.49
CA ALA A 29 -2.59 8.96 -14.72
C ALA A 29 -2.61 7.43 -14.62
N ALA A 30 -1.69 6.83 -13.87
CA ALA A 30 -1.68 5.40 -13.57
C ALA A 30 -2.71 4.99 -12.48
N GLY A 31 -3.60 5.91 -12.08
CA GLY A 31 -4.49 5.74 -10.95
C GLY A 31 -3.74 5.97 -9.64
N GLY A 32 -3.34 7.21 -9.38
CA GLY A 32 -2.40 7.58 -8.29
C GLY A 32 -2.80 7.07 -6.92
N THR A 33 -4.09 7.01 -6.63
CA THR A 33 -4.62 6.41 -5.39
C THR A 33 -4.32 4.92 -5.31
N SER A 34 -4.46 4.19 -6.41
CA SER A 34 -4.15 2.76 -6.53
C SER A 34 -2.65 2.51 -6.43
N ALA A 35 -1.82 3.31 -7.10
CA ALA A 35 -0.36 3.21 -7.03
C ALA A 35 0.17 3.53 -5.61
N PHE A 36 -0.38 4.56 -4.96
CA PHE A 36 -0.07 4.90 -3.56
C PHE A 36 -0.53 3.81 -2.60
N ALA A 37 -1.75 3.29 -2.76
CA ALA A 37 -2.25 2.19 -1.95
C ALA A 37 -1.36 0.94 -2.08
N TYR A 38 -0.91 0.62 -3.30
CA TYR A 38 0.03 -0.47 -3.54
C TYR A 38 1.38 -0.23 -2.87
N LYS A 39 1.94 0.99 -2.96
CA LYS A 39 3.19 1.39 -2.29
C LYS A 39 3.08 1.32 -0.76
N MET A 40 1.92 1.66 -0.19
CA MET A 40 1.62 1.55 1.24
C MET A 40 1.28 0.12 1.67
N GLY A 41 1.44 -0.88 0.80
CA GLY A 41 1.15 -2.29 1.09
C GLY A 41 -0.34 -2.63 1.16
N LYS A 42 -1.22 -1.66 0.87
CA LYS A 42 -2.68 -1.79 0.82
C LYS A 42 -3.12 -2.12 -0.61
N SER A 43 -2.69 -3.27 -1.11
CA SER A 43 -3.20 -3.79 -2.39
C SER A 43 -4.66 -4.21 -2.25
N GLY A 44 -5.48 -4.03 -3.30
CA GLY A 44 -6.89 -4.43 -3.29
C GLY A 44 -7.14 -5.90 -2.91
N LYS A 45 -6.23 -6.82 -3.27
CA LYS A 45 -6.30 -8.24 -2.85
C LYS A 45 -6.17 -8.41 -1.33
N LYS A 46 -5.17 -7.80 -0.72
CA LYS A 46 -5.02 -7.79 0.76
C LYS A 46 -6.18 -7.11 1.46
N LEU A 47 -6.78 -6.09 0.85
CA LEU A 47 -7.96 -5.45 1.40
C LEU A 47 -9.14 -6.43 1.43
N ALA A 48 -9.42 -7.13 0.33
CA ALA A 48 -10.47 -8.14 0.27
C ALA A 48 -10.22 -9.27 1.30
N GLU A 49 -9.01 -9.82 1.35
CA GLU A 49 -8.64 -10.85 2.35
C GLU A 49 -8.77 -10.36 3.80
N SER A 50 -8.56 -9.06 4.05
CA SER A 50 -8.73 -8.48 5.38
C SER A 50 -10.20 -8.23 5.70
N LEU A 51 -10.99 -7.84 4.70
CA LEU A 51 -12.44 -7.66 4.82
C LEU A 51 -13.15 -8.99 5.08
N GLU A 52 -12.68 -10.09 4.49
CA GLU A 52 -13.23 -11.44 4.73
C GLU A 52 -12.87 -12.00 6.12
N LYS A 53 -11.80 -11.51 6.74
CA LYS A 53 -11.35 -11.94 8.09
C LYS A 53 -11.94 -11.11 9.22
N LEU A 54 -12.75 -10.11 8.90
CA LEU A 54 -13.38 -9.26 9.89
C LEU A 54 -14.42 -10.08 10.69
N PRO A 55 -14.48 -9.92 12.03
CA PRO A 55 -15.49 -10.59 12.85
C PRO A 55 -16.90 -10.22 12.41
N GLU A 56 -17.86 -11.14 12.47
CA GLU A 56 -19.25 -10.79 12.21
C GLU A 56 -19.72 -9.71 13.21
N GLY A 57 -20.25 -8.61 12.68
CA GLY A 57 -20.59 -7.40 13.47
C GLY A 57 -19.52 -6.30 13.49
N SER A 58 -18.41 -6.45 12.76
CA SER A 58 -17.43 -5.36 12.56
C SER A 58 -17.70 -4.49 11.33
N HIS A 59 -18.81 -4.77 10.63
CA HIS A 59 -19.39 -3.84 9.67
C HIS A 59 -20.22 -2.80 10.41
N LEU A 60 -20.25 -1.58 9.87
CA LEU A 60 -21.17 -0.55 10.34
C LEU A 60 -22.60 -1.04 10.19
N THR A 61 -23.42 -0.78 11.21
CA THR A 61 -24.87 -0.86 11.07
C THR A 61 -25.37 0.22 10.12
N ASP A 62 -26.58 0.04 9.58
CA ASP A 62 -27.18 1.01 8.66
C ASP A 62 -27.26 2.42 9.29
N GLU A 63 -27.54 2.49 10.59
CA GLU A 63 -27.61 3.74 11.35
C GLU A 63 -26.23 4.41 11.49
N GLU A 64 -25.18 3.64 11.80
CA GLU A 64 -23.81 4.15 11.90
C GLU A 64 -23.28 4.57 10.52
N PHE A 65 -23.69 3.89 9.46
CA PHE A 65 -23.36 4.24 8.09
C PHE A 65 -23.99 5.58 7.68
N GLU A 66 -25.29 5.77 7.95
CA GLU A 66 -25.97 7.04 7.68
C GLU A 66 -25.37 8.20 8.49
N LEU A 67 -25.04 7.96 9.77
CA LEU A 67 -24.40 8.96 10.62
C LEU A 67 -23.02 9.35 10.08
N ALA A 68 -22.18 8.37 9.73
CA ALA A 68 -20.85 8.62 9.17
C ALA A 68 -20.93 9.40 7.85
N LEU A 69 -21.90 9.08 6.98
CA LEU A 69 -22.14 9.82 5.74
C LEU A 69 -22.57 11.26 5.99
N LYS A 70 -23.40 11.49 7.01
CA LYS A 70 -23.83 12.83 7.40
C LYS A 70 -22.64 13.65 7.92
N THR A 71 -21.84 13.11 8.83
CA THR A 71 -20.63 13.77 9.35
C THR A 71 -19.67 14.12 8.21
N LEU A 72 -19.43 13.19 7.28
CA LEU A 72 -18.55 13.43 6.13
C LEU A 72 -19.04 14.55 5.21
N ARG A 73 -20.36 14.74 5.08
CA ARG A 73 -20.95 15.81 4.27
C ARG A 73 -20.91 17.16 4.97
N GLU A 74 -20.97 17.18 6.30
CA GLU A 74 -20.96 18.39 7.12
C GLU A 74 -19.54 18.90 7.42
N GLU A 75 -18.52 18.03 7.40
CA GLU A 75 -17.09 18.38 7.58
C GLU A 75 -16.40 18.91 6.30
N LYS A 76 -17.16 19.30 5.28
CA LYS A 76 -16.65 19.86 4.02
C LYS A 76 -16.81 21.37 3.94
#